data_AF-A0A950FK82-F1
#
_entry.id   AF-A0A950FK82-F1
#
_cell.length_a   1.000
_cell.length_b   1.000
_cell.length_c   1.000
_cell.angle_alpha   90.00
_cell.angle_beta   90.00
_cell.angle_gamma   90.00
#
_symmetry.space_group_name_H-M   'P 1'
#
loop_
_entity.id
_entity.type
_entity.pdbx_description
1 polymer ?
#
loop_
_entity_poly.entity_id
_entity_poly.type
_entity_poly.pdbx_seq_one_letter_code
_entity_poly.pdbx_strand_id
1 'polypeptide(L)'
;GKPVKGPADAMMRGLGHEVSPLGVARLYQDFIGIFVLDQIDRRYVDSIQQLGLKAVATDTIMTTPAKAARLADVVLSAIEV
;
A
#
# COMPACT_ATOMS: atom_id res chain seq x y z
N GLY A 1 -11.80 0.23 0.22
CA GLY A 1 -11.16 1.43 -0.33
C GLY A 1 -11.62 1.67 -1.76
N LYS A 2 -11.15 2.76 -2.39
CA LYS A 2 -11.31 3.02 -3.82
C LYS A 2 -9.93 3.31 -4.42
N PRO A 3 -9.61 2.82 -5.62
CA PRO A 3 -8.35 3.16 -6.27
C PRO A 3 -8.33 4.65 -6.66
N VAL A 4 -7.12 5.21 -6.76
CA VAL A 4 -6.93 6.58 -7.26
C VAL A 4 -7.44 6.71 -8.70
N LYS A 5 -7.22 5.69 -9.53
CA LYS A 5 -7.73 5.57 -10.91
C LYS A 5 -7.96 4.09 -11.27
N GLY A 6 -8.92 3.84 -12.16
CA GLY A 6 -9.19 2.52 -12.74
C GLY A 6 -10.10 1.61 -11.89
N PRO A 7 -10.37 0.38 -12.35
CA PRO A 7 -11.41 -0.49 -11.81
C PRO A 7 -10.92 -1.50 -10.76
N ALA A 8 -9.79 -1.22 -10.09
CA ALA A 8 -9.14 -2.21 -9.21
C ALA A 8 -10.06 -2.72 -8.10
N ASP A 9 -10.90 -1.87 -7.52
CA ASP A 9 -11.89 -2.27 -6.51
C ASP A 9 -12.96 -3.22 -7.05
N ALA A 10 -13.43 -3.00 -8.29
CA ALA A 10 -14.38 -3.89 -8.96
C ALA A 10 -13.74 -5.24 -9.28
N MET A 11 -12.50 -5.25 -9.76
CA MET A 11 -11.75 -6.47 -10.06
C MET A 11 -11.48 -7.30 -8.80
N MET A 12 -10.98 -6.67 -7.73
CA MET A 12 -10.75 -7.33 -6.44
C MET A 12 -12.03 -7.95 -5.89
N ARG A 13 -13.15 -7.20 -5.91
CA ARG A 13 -14.44 -7.73 -5.47
C ARG A 13 -14.92 -8.90 -6.33
N GLY A 14 -14.76 -8.80 -7.65
CA GLY A 14 -15.13 -9.85 -8.60
C GLY A 14 -14.33 -11.16 -8.41
N LEU A 15 -13.10 -11.05 -7.92
CA LEU A 15 -12.22 -12.17 -7.58
C LEU A 15 -12.38 -12.67 -6.12
N GLY A 16 -13.30 -12.08 -5.35
CA GLY A 16 -13.54 -12.48 -3.96
C GLY A 16 -12.51 -11.95 -2.94
N HIS A 17 -11.73 -10.93 -3.30
CA HIS A 17 -10.75 -10.31 -2.41
C HIS A 17 -11.33 -9.15 -1.62
N GLU A 18 -10.80 -8.94 -0.41
CA GLU A 18 -11.11 -7.76 0.40
C GLU A 18 -10.61 -6.49 -0.31
N VAL A 19 -11.50 -5.53 -0.55
CA VAL A 19 -11.13 -4.24 -1.15
C VAL A 19 -10.54 -3.32 -0.07
N SER A 20 -9.30 -3.55 0.31
CA SER A 20 -8.55 -2.74 1.27
C SER A 20 -7.03 -2.87 1.05
N PRO A 21 -6.21 -1.97 1.61
CA PRO A 21 -4.75 -2.14 1.61
C PRO A 21 -4.31 -3.45 2.27
N LEU A 22 -4.98 -3.88 3.33
CA LEU A 22 -4.73 -5.17 3.96
C LEU A 22 -5.03 -6.34 3.01
N GLY A 23 -6.14 -6.26 2.27
CA GLY A 23 -6.49 -7.23 1.24
C GLY A 23 -5.42 -7.33 0.16
N VAL A 24 -4.90 -6.19 -0.31
CA VAL A 24 -3.76 -6.16 -1.24
C VAL A 24 -2.52 -6.75 -0.59
N ALA A 25 -2.13 -6.34 0.63
CA ALA A 25 -0.96 -6.88 1.31
C ALA A 25 -0.98 -8.42 1.41
N ARG A 26 -2.14 -9.01 1.73
CA ARG A 26 -2.33 -10.48 1.76
C ARG A 26 -2.06 -11.16 0.41
N LEU A 27 -2.37 -10.50 -0.71
CA LEU A 27 -2.13 -11.07 -2.05
C LEU A 27 -0.64 -11.12 -2.41
N TYR A 28 0.17 -10.23 -1.82
CA TYR A 28 1.58 -10.09 -2.14
C TYR A 28 2.51 -10.63 -1.02
N GLN A 29 1.95 -11.04 0.13
CA GLN A 29 2.69 -11.34 1.36
C GLN A 29 3.78 -12.41 1.18
N ASP A 30 3.59 -13.34 0.24
CA ASP A 30 4.49 -14.48 0.04
C ASP A 30 5.86 -14.07 -0.56
N PHE A 31 5.97 -12.85 -1.10
CA PHE A 31 7.18 -12.43 -1.83
C PHE A 31 7.62 -10.98 -1.62
N ILE A 32 6.92 -10.19 -0.81
CA ILE A 32 7.34 -8.82 -0.47
C ILE A 32 7.77 -8.75 1.00
N GLY A 33 8.74 -7.88 1.31
CA GLY A 33 9.15 -7.57 2.69
C GLY A 33 8.58 -6.26 3.23
N ILE A 34 8.18 -5.34 2.33
CA ILE A 34 7.75 -3.98 2.69
C ILE A 34 6.46 -3.66 1.92
N PHE A 35 5.47 -3.09 2.61
CA PHE A 35 4.23 -2.62 2.04
C PHE A 35 4.02 -1.13 2.38
N VAL A 36 3.97 -0.28 1.36
CA VAL A 36 3.71 1.15 1.51
C VAL A 36 2.24 1.43 1.21
N LEU A 37 1.56 2.14 2.10
CA LEU A 37 0.14 2.47 1.99
C LEU A 37 -0.12 3.96 2.25
N ASP A 38 -1.30 4.42 1.86
CA ASP A 38 -1.65 5.83 2.04
C ASP A 38 -1.86 6.20 3.52
N GLN A 39 -1.54 7.43 3.87
CA GLN A 39 -1.70 7.99 5.21
C GLN A 39 -3.13 7.88 5.73
N ILE A 40 -4.15 8.02 4.86
CA ILE A 40 -5.55 7.87 5.26
C ILE A 40 -5.88 6.46 5.74
N ASP A 41 -5.10 5.48 5.31
CA ASP A 41 -5.25 4.05 5.62
C ASP A 41 -4.31 3.60 6.75
N ARG A 42 -3.67 4.53 7.48
CA ARG A 42 -2.73 4.24 8.58
C ARG A 42 -3.23 3.22 9.60
N ARG A 43 -4.55 3.14 9.82
CA ARG A 43 -5.18 2.15 10.70
C ARG A 43 -4.90 0.68 10.32
N TYR A 44 -4.47 0.41 9.09
CA TYR A 44 -4.11 -0.94 8.63
C TYR A 44 -2.64 -1.32 8.90
N VAL A 45 -1.79 -0.39 9.35
CA VAL A 45 -0.36 -0.64 9.59
C VAL A 45 -0.14 -1.84 10.49
N ASP A 46 -0.77 -1.88 11.66
CA ASP A 46 -0.58 -2.96 12.64
C ASP A 46 -1.05 -4.31 12.07
N SER A 47 -2.19 -4.33 11.37
CA SER A 47 -2.71 -5.55 10.75
C SER A 47 -1.82 -6.07 9.62
N ILE A 48 -1.18 -5.17 8.86
CA ILE A 48 -0.22 -5.54 7.81
C ILE A 48 1.09 -6.04 8.43
N GLN A 49 1.54 -5.44 9.53
CA GLN A 49 2.71 -5.92 10.27
C GLN A 49 2.51 -7.32 10.85
N GLN A 50 1.28 -7.66 11.26
CA GLN A 50 0.92 -9.02 11.69
C GLN A 50 1.03 -10.06 10.55
N LEU A 51 1.08 -9.64 9.29
CA LEU A 51 1.38 -10.52 8.14
C LEU A 51 2.89 -10.79 7.98
N GLY A 52 3.75 -10.26 8.86
CA GLY A 52 5.20 -10.38 8.75
C GLY A 52 5.85 -9.34 7.84
N LEU A 53 5.11 -8.31 7.43
CA LEU A 53 5.57 -7.26 6.52
C LEU A 53 5.99 -5.99 7.28
N LYS A 54 7.02 -5.27 6.80
CA LYS A 54 7.23 -3.87 7.21
C LYS A 54 6.15 -3.01 6.55
N ALA A 55 5.34 -2.30 7.33
CA ALA A 55 4.31 -1.40 6.81
C ALA A 55 4.70 0.08 7.00
N VAL A 56 4.57 0.89 5.95
CA VAL A 56 4.88 2.33 5.97
C VAL A 56 3.72 3.14 5.43
N ALA A 57 3.06 3.93 6.29
CA ALA A 57 1.99 4.84 5.87
C ALA A 57 2.58 6.23 5.51
N THR A 58 2.25 6.75 4.31
CA THR A 58 2.71 8.05 3.80
C THR A 58 1.74 8.62 2.75
N ASP A 59 1.95 9.85 2.25
CA ASP A 59 1.16 10.39 1.11
C ASP A 59 1.51 9.63 -0.18
N THR A 60 0.56 8.87 -0.73
CA THR A 60 0.75 8.08 -1.96
C THR A 60 0.16 8.76 -3.20
N ILE A 61 -0.41 9.96 -3.06
CA ILE A 61 -1.10 10.65 -4.14
C ILE A 61 -0.11 11.45 -5.01
N MET A 62 0.28 10.86 -6.14
CA MET A 62 1.27 11.41 -7.07
C MET A 62 0.70 12.43 -8.07
N THR A 63 0.05 13.50 -7.61
CA THR A 63 -0.53 14.53 -8.50
C THR A 63 0.51 15.46 -9.16
N THR A 64 1.75 15.45 -8.69
CA THR A 64 2.86 16.24 -9.25
C THR A 64 4.17 15.43 -9.23
N PRO A 65 5.15 15.75 -10.09
CA PRO A 65 6.47 15.11 -10.05
C PRO A 65 7.15 15.25 -8.68
N ALA A 66 7.02 16.39 -8.01
CA ALA A 66 7.58 16.60 -6.68
C ALA A 66 6.95 15.69 -5.62
N LYS A 67 5.65 15.39 -5.72
CA LYS A 67 4.99 14.41 -4.84
C LYS A 67 5.47 12.98 -5.13
N ALA A 68 5.61 12.63 -6.40
CA ALA A 68 6.13 11.33 -6.81
C ALA A 68 7.58 11.11 -6.32
N ALA A 69 8.44 12.13 -6.46
CA ALA A 69 9.81 12.10 -5.95
C ALA A 69 9.86 11.88 -4.43
N ARG A 70 9.04 12.62 -3.65
CA ARG A 70 8.96 12.42 -2.20
C ARG A 70 8.50 11.01 -1.81
N LEU A 71 7.52 10.44 -2.52
CA LEU A 71 7.11 9.06 -2.28
C LEU A 71 8.24 8.08 -2.59
N ALA A 72 8.98 8.30 -3.67
CA ALA A 72 10.15 7.49 -4.01
C ALA A 72 11.23 7.55 -2.93
N ASP A 73 11.52 8.74 -2.38
CA ASP A 73 12.47 8.89 -1.26
C ASP A 73 12.04 8.07 -0.05
N VAL A 74 10.74 8.10 0.31
CA VAL A 74 10.22 7.27 1.42
C VAL A 74 10.40 5.78 1.14
N VAL A 75 10.17 5.34 -0.10
CA VAL A 75 10.36 3.93 -0.49
C VAL A 75 11.83 3.54 -0.37
N LEU A 76 12.76 4.37 -0.85
CA LEU A 76 14.20 4.10 -0.76
C LEU A 76 14.67 4.04 0.70
N SER A 77 14.28 5.03 1.52
CA SER A 77 14.59 5.02 2.96
C SER A 77 13.96 3.84 3.71
N ALA A 78 12.87 3.26 3.19
CA ALA A 78 12.30 2.06 3.79
C ALA A 78 13.14 0.81 3.51
N ILE A 79 13.91 0.78 2.42
CA ILE A 79 14.77 -0.35 2.01
C ILE A 79 16.14 -0.26 2.70
N GLU A 80 16.67 0.94 2.89
CA GLU A 80 17.95 1.20 3.57
C GLU A 80 17.82 0.90 5.08
N VAL A 81 18.17 -0.33 5.47
CA VAL A 81 18.41 -0.77 6.86
C VAL A 81 19.91 -1.02 7.02
#